data_AF-D3T6B1-F1
#
_entry.id   AF-D3T6B1-F1
#
_cell.length_a   1.000
_cell.length_b   1.000
_cell.length_c   1.000
_cell.angle_alpha   90.00
_cell.angle_beta   90.00
_cell.angle_gamma   90.00
#
_symmetry.space_group_name_H-M   'P 1'
#
loop_
_entity.id
_entity.type
_entity.pdbx_description
1 polymer ?
#
loop_
_entity_poly.entity_id
_entity_poly.type
_entity_poly.pdbx_seq_one_letter_code
_entity_poly.pdbx_strand_id
1 'polypeptide(L)'
;MLEFIKDAKHFEEIKNKEELFMLMFYSNSSQKSLEALEVIKKFSEDNPKVPVYVVNASEIRDIHPQYGIKVVPSVILFKDKEPWQFVFGLQNKEYYEKLLVVAPSKVSDGKGQKVHRVTVYTTPSCPWCNATKAYLRQHNIPFREIDVSKNPSAAAELVRRSGQRGVPQTDIDGTIVVGFDKAKLNQLLGITDQ
;
A
#
# COMPACT_ATOMS: atom_id res chain seq x y z
N MET A 1 -21.08 4.46 1.20
CA MET A 1 -21.87 3.38 0.57
C MET A 1 -20.90 2.27 0.19
N LEU A 2 -21.16 1.05 0.65
CA LEU A 2 -20.29 -0.10 0.44
C LEU A 2 -20.94 -1.06 -0.56
N GLU A 3 -20.18 -1.51 -1.55
CA GLU A 3 -20.64 -2.43 -2.59
C GLU A 3 -19.69 -3.62 -2.77
N PHE A 4 -20.23 -4.81 -3.09
CA PHE A 4 -19.44 -6.00 -3.37
C PHE A 4 -19.17 -6.14 -4.87
N ILE A 5 -17.91 -6.35 -5.23
CA ILE A 5 -17.50 -6.68 -6.58
C ILE A 5 -17.94 -8.11 -6.89
N LYS A 6 -18.45 -8.30 -8.11
CA LYS A 6 -19.08 -9.54 -8.57
C LYS A 6 -18.12 -10.38 -9.41
N ASP A 7 -17.30 -9.70 -10.21
CA ASP A 7 -16.31 -10.27 -11.12
C ASP A 7 -15.33 -9.18 -11.58
N ALA A 8 -14.33 -9.56 -12.38
CA ALA A 8 -13.36 -8.60 -12.95
C ALA A 8 -13.98 -7.57 -13.89
N LYS A 9 -15.09 -7.90 -14.58
CA LYS A 9 -15.75 -6.94 -15.48
C LYS A 9 -16.40 -5.82 -14.67
N HIS A 10 -17.11 -6.17 -13.59
CA HIS A 10 -17.69 -5.20 -12.66
C HIS A 10 -16.60 -4.29 -12.07
N PHE A 11 -15.43 -4.84 -11.75
CA PHE A 11 -14.30 -4.05 -11.26
C PHE A 11 -13.76 -3.04 -12.29
N GLU A 12 -13.64 -3.44 -13.57
CA GLU A 12 -13.22 -2.51 -14.63
C GLU A 12 -14.27 -1.42 -14.90
N GLU A 13 -15.55 -1.72 -14.77
CA GLU A 13 -16.62 -0.72 -14.84
C GLU A 13 -16.47 0.33 -13.71
N ILE A 14 -16.21 -0.12 -12.47
CA ILE A 14 -15.95 0.76 -11.32
C ILE A 14 -14.73 1.65 -11.57
N LYS A 15 -13.60 1.08 -12.01
CA LYS A 15 -12.38 1.85 -12.33
C LYS A 15 -12.62 2.94 -13.36
N ASN A 16 -13.54 2.73 -14.29
CA ASN A 16 -13.86 3.73 -15.31
C ASN A 16 -14.86 4.78 -14.84
N LYS A 17 -15.69 4.45 -13.85
CA LYS A 17 -16.74 5.31 -13.30
C LYS A 17 -16.23 6.24 -12.20
N GLU A 18 -15.37 5.75 -11.32
CA GLU A 18 -14.99 6.44 -10.08
C GLU A 18 -13.60 7.11 -10.18
N GLU A 19 -13.54 8.43 -9.95
CA GLU A 19 -12.28 9.20 -9.90
C GLU A 19 -11.45 8.84 -8.65
N LEU A 20 -12.11 8.53 -7.54
CA LEU A 20 -11.50 8.15 -6.26
C LEU A 20 -12.39 7.10 -5.57
N PHE A 21 -11.83 5.94 -5.22
CA PHE A 21 -12.56 4.90 -4.49
C PHE A 21 -11.63 3.98 -3.70
N MET A 22 -12.18 3.31 -2.68
CA MET A 22 -11.46 2.33 -1.88
C MET A 22 -11.84 0.91 -2.30
N LEU A 23 -10.87 0.01 -2.42
CA LEU A 23 -11.06 -1.40 -2.72
C LEU A 23 -10.49 -2.27 -1.59
N MET A 24 -11.36 -2.97 -0.86
CA MET A 24 -10.97 -3.92 0.18
C MET A 24 -10.95 -5.36 -0.36
N PHE A 25 -9.84 -6.06 -0.17
CA PHE A 25 -9.71 -7.50 -0.36
C PHE A 25 -9.92 -8.20 0.98
N TYR A 26 -10.85 -9.14 1.01
CA TYR A 26 -11.17 -9.92 2.20
C TYR A 26 -11.35 -11.42 1.86
N SER A 27 -11.43 -12.27 2.89
CA SER A 27 -11.83 -13.69 2.74
C SER A 27 -12.64 -14.13 3.95
N ASN A 28 -13.68 -14.95 3.71
CA ASN A 28 -14.54 -15.51 4.75
C ASN A 28 -13.80 -16.44 5.72
N SER A 29 -12.66 -17.02 5.31
CA SER A 29 -11.90 -17.95 6.16
C SER A 29 -10.91 -17.26 7.12
N SER A 30 -10.88 -15.92 7.15
CA SER A 30 -9.95 -15.15 7.98
C SER A 30 -10.69 -14.25 8.96
N GLN A 31 -10.60 -14.55 10.26
CA GLN A 31 -11.22 -13.77 11.33
C GLN A 31 -10.84 -12.29 11.27
N LYS A 32 -9.54 -11.99 11.12
CA LYS A 32 -9.03 -10.61 10.94
C LYS A 32 -9.64 -9.91 9.72
N SER A 33 -9.94 -10.68 8.69
CA SER A 33 -10.54 -10.16 7.47
C SER A 33 -12.01 -9.80 7.64
N LEU A 34 -12.75 -10.57 8.43
CA LEU A 34 -14.13 -10.27 8.81
C LEU A 34 -14.19 -9.05 9.74
N GLU A 35 -13.28 -8.96 10.70
CA GLU A 35 -13.15 -7.77 11.57
C GLU A 35 -12.86 -6.50 10.76
N ALA A 36 -11.94 -6.59 9.79
CA ALA A 36 -11.64 -5.47 8.91
C ALA A 36 -12.85 -5.05 8.06
N LEU A 37 -13.70 -6.01 7.65
CA LEU A 37 -14.91 -5.71 6.89
C LEU A 37 -15.90 -4.90 7.73
N GLU A 38 -16.06 -5.21 9.01
CA GLU A 38 -16.89 -4.44 9.93
C GLU A 38 -16.35 -3.02 10.17
N VAL A 39 -15.03 -2.85 10.26
CA VAL A 39 -14.41 -1.53 10.34
C VAL A 39 -14.68 -0.71 9.07
N ILE A 40 -14.51 -1.33 7.90
CA ILE A 40 -14.69 -0.69 6.60
C ILE A 40 -16.17 -0.32 6.34
N LYS A 41 -17.11 -1.15 6.78
CA LYS A 41 -18.55 -0.82 6.75
C LYS A 41 -18.84 0.47 7.51
N LYS A 42 -18.42 0.55 8.77
CA LYS A 42 -18.58 1.75 9.62
C LYS A 42 -17.92 2.98 8.98
N PHE A 43 -16.68 2.82 8.50
CA PHE A 43 -15.98 3.88 7.79
C PHE A 43 -16.78 4.41 6.59
N SER A 44 -17.36 3.52 5.77
CA SER A 44 -18.18 3.87 4.59
C SER A 44 -19.48 4.60 4.95
N GLU A 45 -20.08 4.28 6.10
CA GLU A 45 -21.27 4.97 6.61
C GLU A 45 -20.94 6.42 6.98
N ASP A 46 -19.81 6.62 7.66
CA ASP A 46 -19.37 7.94 8.12
C ASP A 46 -18.75 8.79 6.99
N ASN A 47 -18.26 8.16 5.92
CA ASN A 47 -17.56 8.82 4.81
C ASN A 47 -18.25 8.54 3.47
N PRO A 48 -19.51 8.99 3.25
CA PRO A 48 -20.28 8.66 2.05
C PRO A 48 -19.70 9.23 0.75
N LYS A 49 -18.77 10.21 0.84
CA LYS A 49 -18.09 10.82 -0.30
C LYS A 49 -17.04 9.92 -0.95
N VAL A 50 -16.60 8.87 -0.26
CA VAL A 50 -15.62 7.92 -0.80
C VAL A 50 -16.31 6.57 -0.99
N PRO A 51 -16.62 6.19 -2.24
CA PRO A 51 -17.14 4.87 -2.54
C PRO A 51 -16.21 3.78 -2.04
N VAL A 52 -16.79 2.75 -1.43
CA VAL A 52 -16.05 1.61 -0.91
C VAL A 52 -16.53 0.35 -1.62
N TYR A 53 -15.60 -0.37 -2.23
CA TYR A 53 -15.83 -1.63 -2.89
C TYR A 53 -15.12 -2.74 -2.16
N VAL A 54 -15.73 -3.92 -2.12
CA VAL A 54 -15.20 -5.08 -1.42
C VAL A 54 -15.14 -6.27 -2.37
N VAL A 55 -14.02 -6.98 -2.38
CA VAL A 55 -13.80 -8.17 -3.19
C VAL A 55 -13.40 -9.34 -2.28
N ASN A 56 -14.13 -10.45 -2.41
CA ASN A 56 -13.73 -11.70 -1.76
C ASN A 56 -12.63 -12.36 -2.60
N ALA A 57 -11.39 -12.30 -2.11
CA ALA A 57 -10.22 -12.80 -2.83
C ALA A 57 -10.22 -14.34 -2.99
N SER A 58 -11.02 -15.07 -2.22
CA SER A 58 -11.15 -16.52 -2.35
C SER A 58 -12.07 -16.93 -3.51
N GLU A 59 -13.05 -16.09 -3.83
CA GLU A 59 -14.05 -16.28 -4.87
C GLU A 59 -13.61 -15.63 -6.19
N ILE A 60 -13.08 -14.40 -6.14
CA ILE A 60 -12.62 -13.62 -7.29
C ILE A 60 -11.08 -13.54 -7.25
N ARG A 61 -10.42 -14.41 -8.03
CA ARG A 61 -8.98 -14.69 -7.92
C ARG A 61 -8.10 -13.97 -8.95
N ASP A 62 -8.70 -13.26 -9.88
CA ASP A 62 -8.06 -12.59 -11.02
C ASP A 62 -7.72 -11.12 -10.75
N ILE A 63 -8.37 -10.47 -9.79
CA ILE A 63 -8.11 -9.06 -9.43
C ILE A 63 -6.86 -8.92 -8.54
N HIS A 64 -6.81 -9.65 -7.42
CA HIS A 64 -5.76 -9.48 -6.41
C HIS A 64 -4.32 -9.73 -6.91
N PRO A 65 -4.05 -10.66 -7.86
CA PRO A 65 -2.69 -10.86 -8.38
C PRO A 65 -2.17 -9.67 -9.19
N GLN A 66 -3.04 -8.93 -9.89
CA GLN A 66 -2.65 -7.76 -10.70
C GLN A 66 -1.96 -6.69 -9.86
N TYR A 67 -2.36 -6.59 -8.59
CA TYR A 67 -1.84 -5.63 -7.63
C TYR A 67 -0.83 -6.25 -6.64
N GLY A 68 -0.44 -7.51 -6.86
CA GLY A 68 0.51 -8.23 -6.00
C GLY A 68 -0.01 -8.51 -4.58
N ILE A 69 -1.32 -8.49 -4.37
CA ILE A 69 -1.96 -8.77 -3.08
C ILE A 69 -1.91 -10.28 -2.83
N LYS A 70 -1.23 -10.67 -1.74
CA LYS A 70 -1.05 -12.07 -1.31
C LYS A 70 -1.64 -12.36 0.08
N VAL A 71 -2.10 -11.33 0.78
CA VAL A 71 -2.58 -11.42 2.16
C VAL A 71 -3.91 -10.67 2.28
N VAL A 72 -4.77 -11.15 3.17
CA VAL A 72 -6.04 -10.50 3.53
C VAL A 72 -6.11 -10.33 5.05
N PRO A 73 -6.72 -9.25 5.55
CA PRO A 73 -7.33 -8.15 4.78
C PRO A 73 -6.27 -7.25 4.14
N SER A 74 -6.59 -6.69 2.98
CA SER A 74 -5.81 -5.62 2.34
C SER A 74 -6.75 -4.59 1.74
N VAL A 75 -6.35 -3.33 1.69
CA VAL A 75 -7.11 -2.23 1.10
C VAL A 75 -6.23 -1.48 0.11
N ILE A 76 -6.79 -1.13 -1.03
CA ILE A 76 -6.16 -0.25 -2.01
C ILE A 76 -7.03 0.99 -2.16
N LEU A 77 -6.44 2.16 -2.08
CA LEU A 77 -7.09 3.41 -2.47
C LEU A 77 -6.74 3.69 -3.93
N PHE A 78 -7.74 3.82 -4.78
CA PHE A 78 -7.60 4.13 -6.20
C PHE A 78 -7.88 5.61 -6.44
N LYS A 79 -7.07 6.23 -7.29
CA LYS A 79 -7.26 7.59 -7.78
C LYS A 79 -6.91 7.64 -9.27
N ASP A 80 -7.77 8.26 -10.09
CA ASP A 80 -7.57 8.40 -11.53
C ASP A 80 -7.27 7.05 -12.22
N LYS A 81 -8.02 6.01 -11.84
CA LYS A 81 -7.91 4.61 -12.31
C LYS A 81 -6.65 3.85 -11.85
N GLU A 82 -5.72 4.54 -11.21
CA GLU A 82 -4.46 3.96 -10.73
C GLU A 82 -4.52 3.67 -9.22
N PRO A 83 -3.85 2.60 -8.75
CA PRO A 83 -3.73 2.33 -7.33
C PRO A 83 -2.76 3.34 -6.70
N TRP A 84 -3.25 4.11 -5.73
CA TRP A 84 -2.51 5.20 -5.09
C TRP A 84 -1.90 4.79 -3.74
N GLN A 85 -2.65 4.11 -2.87
CA GLN A 85 -2.15 3.64 -1.57
C GLN A 85 -2.54 2.20 -1.29
N PHE A 86 -1.64 1.47 -0.61
CA PHE A 86 -1.84 0.09 -0.21
C PHE A 86 -1.76 -0.03 1.31
N VAL A 87 -2.78 -0.63 1.89
CA VAL A 87 -2.89 -0.92 3.31
C VAL A 87 -2.97 -2.43 3.47
N PHE A 88 -2.06 -3.00 4.24
CA PHE A 88 -2.02 -4.43 4.49
C PHE A 88 -2.35 -4.71 5.95
N GLY A 89 -3.22 -5.69 6.18
CA GLY A 89 -3.64 -6.10 7.51
C GLY A 89 -4.78 -5.25 8.09
N LEU A 90 -5.18 -5.62 9.30
CA LEU A 90 -6.27 -4.99 10.03
C LEU A 90 -5.85 -3.61 10.52
N GLN A 91 -6.67 -2.60 10.25
CA GLN A 91 -6.52 -1.23 10.73
C GLN A 91 -7.83 -0.78 11.39
N ASN A 92 -7.75 0.29 12.18
CA ASN A 92 -8.92 0.93 12.77
C ASN A 92 -9.54 1.98 11.82
N LYS A 93 -10.74 2.46 12.17
CA LYS A 93 -11.47 3.45 11.36
C LYS A 93 -10.66 4.75 11.17
N GLU A 94 -10.07 5.26 12.24
CA GLU A 94 -9.33 6.54 12.23
C GLU A 94 -8.10 6.50 11.32
N TYR A 95 -7.46 5.34 11.18
CA TYR A 95 -6.38 5.15 10.22
C TYR A 95 -6.86 5.44 8.79
N TYR A 96 -8.00 4.88 8.39
CA TYR A 96 -8.56 5.11 7.04
C TYR A 96 -9.01 6.55 6.83
N GLU A 97 -9.55 7.21 7.86
CA GLU A 97 -9.91 8.63 7.80
C GLU A 97 -8.67 9.51 7.56
N LYS A 98 -7.55 9.21 8.23
CA LYS A 98 -6.28 9.91 8.00
C LYS A 98 -5.76 9.73 6.58
N LEU A 99 -5.93 8.55 5.96
CA LEU A 99 -5.55 8.35 4.55
C LEU A 99 -6.33 9.27 3.61
N LEU A 100 -7.61 9.53 3.90
CA LEU A 100 -8.43 10.44 3.10
C LEU A 100 -8.02 11.91 3.25
N VAL A 101 -7.54 12.32 4.43
CA VAL A 101 -7.02 13.69 4.65
C VAL A 101 -5.73 13.91 3.86
N VAL A 102 -4.90 12.88 3.73
CA VAL A 102 -3.68 12.90 2.92
C VAL A 102 -3.98 12.68 1.43
N ALA A 103 -5.18 12.21 1.08
CA ALA A 103 -5.62 12.17 -0.31
C ALA A 103 -5.64 13.60 -0.86
N PRO A 104 -4.98 13.88 -2.00
CA PRO A 104 -4.98 15.20 -2.58
C PRO A 104 -6.42 15.49 -3.02
N SER A 105 -7.18 16.07 -2.10
CA SER A 105 -8.41 16.77 -2.37
C SER A 105 -8.04 17.91 -3.31
N LYS A 106 -8.89 18.19 -4.30
CA LYS A 106 -8.80 19.41 -5.11
C LYS A 106 -8.89 20.63 -4.18
N VAL A 107 -7.78 21.02 -3.57
CA VAL A 107 -7.53 22.30 -2.92
C VAL A 107 -6.10 22.67 -3.27
N SER A 108 -6.01 23.68 -4.10
CA SER A 108 -4.82 24.42 -4.46
C SER A 108 -4.06 24.85 -3.21
N ASP A 109 -2.85 24.32 -3.01
CA ASP A 109 -1.71 25.07 -2.48
C ASP A 109 -0.43 24.29 -2.80
N GLY A 110 0.49 24.96 -3.51
CA GLY A 110 1.60 24.38 -4.26
C GLY A 110 2.75 23.80 -3.43
N LYS A 111 2.48 22.83 -2.55
CA LYS A 111 3.47 21.92 -1.95
C LYS A 111 2.87 20.51 -1.77
N GLY A 112 2.41 19.89 -2.86
CA GLY A 112 1.90 18.52 -2.83
C GLY A 112 3.04 17.51 -2.70
N GLN A 113 3.11 16.81 -1.57
CA GLN A 113 4.08 15.74 -1.34
C GLN A 113 3.76 14.58 -2.31
N LYS A 114 4.66 14.33 -3.27
CA LYS A 114 4.52 13.26 -4.27
C LYS A 114 4.46 11.91 -3.55
N VAL A 115 3.46 11.08 -3.87
CA VAL A 115 3.34 9.74 -3.28
C VAL A 115 4.17 8.76 -4.08
N HIS A 116 5.09 8.08 -3.39
CA HIS A 116 6.08 7.19 -3.99
C HIS A 116 5.73 5.72 -3.71
N ARG A 117 5.96 4.84 -4.70
CA ARG A 117 5.91 3.39 -4.50
C ARG A 117 7.19 2.95 -3.80
N VAL A 118 7.09 2.63 -2.51
CA VAL A 118 8.24 2.20 -1.70
C VAL A 118 8.15 0.71 -1.35
N THR A 119 9.19 -0.07 -1.66
CA THR A 119 9.38 -1.44 -1.15
C THR A 119 10.70 -1.53 -0.40
N VAL A 120 10.66 -1.94 0.86
CA VAL A 120 11.85 -2.19 1.70
C VAL A 120 12.09 -3.69 1.76
N TYR A 121 13.27 -4.10 1.30
CA TYR A 121 13.72 -5.47 1.38
C TYR A 121 14.57 -5.68 2.62
N THR A 122 14.24 -6.71 3.40
CA THR A 122 14.76 -6.92 4.75
C THR A 122 15.15 -8.37 5.00
N THR A 123 15.84 -8.61 6.11
CA THR A 123 15.98 -9.94 6.73
C THR A 123 15.59 -9.86 8.20
N PRO A 124 15.25 -10.99 8.85
CA PRO A 124 15.03 -11.03 10.28
C PRO A 124 16.24 -10.48 11.03
N SER A 125 15.97 -9.78 12.14
CA SER A 125 16.99 -9.30 13.08
C SER A 125 18.02 -8.31 12.51
N CYS A 126 17.80 -7.72 11.32
CA CYS A 126 18.69 -6.69 10.78
C CYS A 126 18.40 -5.31 11.42
N PRO A 127 19.34 -4.70 12.17
CA PRO A 127 19.12 -3.42 12.82
C PRO A 127 18.87 -2.28 11.81
N TRP A 128 19.59 -2.27 10.70
CA TRP A 128 19.47 -1.25 9.65
C TRP A 128 18.15 -1.33 8.89
N CYS A 129 17.58 -2.53 8.73
CA CYS A 129 16.23 -2.70 8.21
C CYS A 129 15.20 -2.06 9.13
N ASN A 130 15.32 -2.26 10.43
CA ASN A 130 14.43 -1.63 11.41
C ASN A 130 14.57 -0.11 11.39
N ALA A 131 15.79 0.43 11.32
CA ALA A 131 16.04 1.86 11.19
C ALA A 131 15.38 2.45 9.93
N THR A 132 15.53 1.80 8.77
CA THR A 132 14.91 2.25 7.52
C THR A 132 13.39 2.27 7.61
N LYS A 133 12.79 1.19 8.14
CA LYS A 133 11.34 1.11 8.34
C LYS A 133 10.82 2.15 9.33
N ALA A 134 11.53 2.36 10.43
CA ALA A 134 11.18 3.37 11.42
C ALA A 134 11.23 4.78 10.82
N TYR A 135 12.27 5.07 10.02
CA TYR A 135 12.41 6.34 9.32
C TYR A 135 11.25 6.62 8.37
N LEU A 136 10.90 5.65 7.52
CA LEU A 136 9.76 5.79 6.60
C LEU A 136 8.44 5.98 7.36
N ARG A 137 8.23 5.27 8.47
CA ARG A 137 7.05 5.47 9.35
C ARG A 137 7.02 6.85 9.99
N GLN A 138 8.17 7.36 10.43
CA GLN A 138 8.29 8.68 11.04
C GLN A 138 7.85 9.79 10.07
N HIS A 139 8.16 9.64 8.78
CA HIS A 139 7.75 10.59 7.73
C HIS A 139 6.42 10.24 7.06
N ASN A 140 5.63 9.33 7.66
CA ASN A 140 4.34 8.87 7.12
C ASN A 140 4.41 8.34 5.67
N ILE A 141 5.55 7.78 5.28
CA ILE A 141 5.75 7.18 3.96
C ILE A 141 5.27 5.72 4.01
N PRO A 142 4.20 5.35 3.29
CA PRO A 142 3.76 3.97 3.21
C PRO A 142 4.77 3.14 2.40
N PHE A 143 5.05 1.91 2.84
CA PHE A 143 5.95 1.01 2.13
C PHE A 143 5.54 -0.46 2.28
N ARG A 144 5.95 -1.27 1.31
CA ARG A 144 5.85 -2.73 1.35
C ARG A 144 7.13 -3.31 1.94
N GLU A 145 7.03 -4.22 2.91
CA GLU A 145 8.18 -4.99 3.41
C GLU A 145 8.28 -6.34 2.70
N ILE A 146 9.49 -6.72 2.24
CA ILE A 146 9.79 -8.05 1.71
C ILE A 146 10.95 -8.65 2.47
N ASP A 147 10.70 -9.73 3.22
CA ASP A 147 11.73 -10.54 3.83
C ASP A 147 12.39 -11.45 2.76
N VAL A 148 13.62 -11.11 2.37
CA VAL A 148 14.35 -11.83 1.31
C VAL A 148 14.92 -13.16 1.80
N SER A 149 15.04 -13.37 3.12
CA SER A 149 15.47 -14.66 3.68
C SER A 149 14.45 -15.78 3.41
N LYS A 150 13.18 -15.39 3.23
CA LYS A 150 12.07 -16.29 2.93
C LYS A 150 11.70 -16.31 1.45
N ASN A 151 12.35 -15.48 0.63
CA ASN A 151 12.03 -15.33 -0.79
C ASN A 151 13.29 -15.26 -1.65
N PRO A 152 13.87 -16.43 -2.00
CA PRO A 152 15.11 -16.50 -2.79
C PRO A 152 15.00 -15.83 -4.16
N SER A 153 13.83 -15.84 -4.79
CA SER A 153 13.61 -15.15 -6.07
C SER A 153 13.69 -13.64 -5.91
N ALA A 154 13.10 -13.07 -4.85
CA ALA A 154 13.22 -11.65 -4.56
C ALA A 154 14.67 -11.25 -4.22
N ALA A 155 15.41 -12.12 -3.52
CA ALA A 155 16.83 -11.92 -3.24
C ALA A 155 17.67 -11.90 -4.54
N ALA A 156 17.42 -12.82 -5.47
CA ALA A 156 18.12 -12.86 -6.76
C ALA A 156 17.82 -11.62 -7.63
N GLU A 157 16.55 -11.21 -7.70
CA GLU A 157 16.12 -10.02 -8.44
C GLU A 157 16.77 -8.74 -7.88
N LEU A 158 16.86 -8.64 -6.55
CA LEU A 158 17.57 -7.55 -5.88
C LEU A 158 19.03 -7.45 -6.31
N VAL A 159 19.75 -8.57 -6.24
CA VAL A 159 21.17 -8.63 -6.64
C VAL A 159 21.33 -8.27 -8.11
N ARG A 160 20.41 -8.72 -8.96
CA ARG A 160 20.42 -8.39 -10.38
C ARG A 160 20.20 -6.88 -10.62
N ARG A 161 19.32 -6.24 -9.84
CA ARG A 161 18.99 -4.81 -10.00
C ARG A 161 20.02 -3.88 -9.37
N SER A 162 20.60 -4.25 -8.23
CA SER A 162 21.49 -3.37 -7.46
C SER A 162 22.96 -3.77 -7.51
N GLY A 163 23.28 -4.96 -7.99
CA GLY A 163 24.60 -5.57 -7.89
C GLY A 163 24.97 -6.01 -6.47
N GLN A 164 24.10 -5.83 -5.48
CA GLN A 164 24.41 -6.04 -4.06
C GLN A 164 23.47 -7.04 -3.40
N ARG A 165 24.03 -7.85 -2.48
CA ARG A 165 23.30 -8.83 -1.67
C ARG A 165 22.83 -8.30 -0.32
N GLY A 166 23.46 -7.24 0.19
CA GLY A 166 23.22 -6.72 1.53
C GLY A 166 21.82 -6.10 1.66
N VAL A 167 21.25 -6.18 2.86
CA VAL A 167 20.01 -5.49 3.24
C VAL A 167 20.30 -4.42 4.32
N PRO A 168 19.48 -3.38 4.47
CA PRO A 168 18.26 -3.08 3.69
C PRO A 168 18.56 -2.66 2.26
N GLN A 169 17.62 -2.91 1.36
CA GLN A 169 17.56 -2.21 0.07
C GLN A 169 16.14 -1.68 -0.09
N THR A 170 16.01 -0.44 -0.54
CA THR A 170 14.71 0.23 -0.69
C THR A 170 14.49 0.58 -2.15
N ASP A 171 13.45 0.03 -2.75
CA ASP A 171 13.00 0.38 -4.09
C ASP A 171 12.00 1.53 -4.00
N ILE A 172 12.32 2.66 -4.61
CA ILE A 172 11.49 3.87 -4.66
C ILE A 172 11.23 4.18 -6.14
N ASP A 173 10.00 3.95 -6.59
CA ASP A 173 9.58 4.16 -7.99
C ASP A 173 10.50 3.49 -9.03
N GLY A 174 11.07 2.32 -8.70
CA GLY A 174 11.99 1.58 -9.56
C GLY A 174 13.47 1.86 -9.29
N THR A 175 13.79 2.90 -8.52
CA THR A 175 15.15 3.26 -8.13
C THR A 175 15.55 2.54 -6.83
N ILE A 176 16.62 1.74 -6.86
CA ILE A 176 17.12 1.06 -5.67
C ILE A 176 18.07 1.96 -4.88
N VAL A 177 17.79 2.12 -3.59
CA VAL A 177 18.68 2.66 -2.57
C VAL A 177 19.24 1.49 -1.76
N VAL A 178 20.56 1.37 -1.67
CA VAL A 178 21.23 0.30 -0.91
C VAL A 178 21.63 0.83 0.47
N GLY A 179 21.33 0.06 1.51
CA GLY A 179 21.58 0.42 2.89
C GLY A 179 20.58 1.44 3.45
N PHE A 180 20.87 1.94 4.65
CA PHE A 180 20.11 3.03 5.25
C PHE A 180 20.76 4.37 4.91
N ASP A 181 20.47 4.87 3.71
CA ASP A 181 20.97 6.15 3.21
C ASP A 181 19.89 7.24 3.34
N LYS A 182 19.90 7.97 4.45
CA LYS A 182 18.93 9.05 4.70
C LYS A 182 18.96 10.12 3.61
N ALA A 183 20.14 10.52 3.13
CA ALA A 183 20.25 11.57 2.14
C ALA A 183 19.57 11.16 0.83
N LYS A 184 19.76 9.92 0.40
CA LYS A 184 19.12 9.39 -0.80
C LYS A 184 17.62 9.18 -0.62
N LEU A 185 17.20 8.66 0.53
CA LEU A 185 15.78 8.54 0.88
C LEU A 185 15.09 9.90 0.84
N ASN A 186 15.72 10.93 1.41
CA ASN A 186 15.17 12.28 1.46
C ASN A 186 15.05 12.90 0.07
N GLN A 187 16.10 12.77 -0.73
CA GLN A 187 16.09 13.24 -2.12
C GLN A 187 14.95 12.59 -2.92
N LEU A 188 14.81 11.26 -2.81
CA LEU A 188 13.85 10.51 -3.63
C LEU A 188 12.41 10.65 -3.14
N LEU A 189 12.20 10.83 -1.83
CA LEU A 189 10.87 10.91 -1.21
C LEU A 189 10.42 12.35 -0.92
N GLY A 190 11.25 13.35 -1.25
CA GLY A 190 10.96 14.75 -0.97
C GLY A 190 10.87 15.07 0.52
N ILE A 191 11.64 14.39 1.37
CA ILE A 191 11.71 14.67 2.81
C ILE A 191 12.66 15.86 2.99
N THR A 192 12.15 16.99 3.47
CA THR A 192 12.90 18.25 3.66
C THR A 192 13.21 18.53 5.12
N ASP A 193 13.51 17.49 5.90
CA ASP A 193 14.00 17.68 7.26
C ASP A 193 15.50 17.94 7.23
N GLN A 194 15.88 19.18 7.57
CA GLN A 194 17.26 19.62 7.85
C GLN A 194 17.74 19.05 9.18
#